data_AF-A0A7C7HYQ2-F1
#
_entry.id   AF-A0A7C7HYQ2-F1
#
_cell.length_a   1.000
_cell.length_b   1.000
_cell.length_c   1.000
_cell.angle_alpha   90.00
_cell.angle_beta   90.00
_cell.angle_gamma   90.00
#
_symmetry.space_group_name_H-M   'P 1'
#
loop_
_entity.id
_entity.type
_entity.pdbx_description
1 polymer ?
#
loop_
_entity_poly.entity_id
_entity_poly.type
_entity_poly.pdbx_seq_one_letter_code
_entity_poly.pdbx_strand_id
1 'polypeptide(L)'
;MPELLGKDFIPPDIRGKVTGAAKYAEDFRMDGLVYCRLLTSPMPHARVRNIDLTEALRMAGVVDVLTADEVPEQPGAATNILTNEPHFVGEPILAVAAVDETTAQDAIEAIKLDLEPLPFCVDPLESLRPGGPNAYLEGNTVVPRQGVQELKWSAEDFEAAEEGQLPMGEPGAEWSYGDLEAGFSGTALTLDETFVTASHSHHSMEPRTALAYWENGKCHVRGSTQSQSFVVPGLANYIGIEPENLVYVAEYCGGGFGSKGSAYPCMAIPAYMSKKTGRPVLMRISRAEEYYLGSARPGFQGRIKMGFQEDGRISAVDLYIVQESGSNGGG
;
A
#
# COMPACT_ATOMS: atom_id res chain seq x y z
N MET A 1 7.07 20.65 34.48
CA MET A 1 6.42 20.64 33.15
C MET A 1 4.87 20.60 33.13
N PRO A 2 4.10 20.97 34.19
CA PRO A 2 2.64 21.18 34.03
C PRO A 2 2.23 22.56 33.48
N GLU A 3 3.15 23.54 33.41
CA GLU A 3 2.84 24.93 33.05
C GLU A 3 2.43 25.19 31.59
N LEU A 4 2.60 24.21 30.70
CA LEU A 4 2.35 24.32 29.26
C LEU A 4 1.10 23.54 28.79
N LEU A 5 0.46 22.76 29.67
CA LEU A 5 -0.75 22.02 29.30
C LEU A 5 -1.88 23.00 28.95
N GLY A 6 -2.49 22.83 27.78
CA GLY A 6 -3.59 23.68 27.29
C GLY A 6 -3.18 25.07 26.78
N LYS A 7 -1.88 25.33 26.59
CA LYS A 7 -1.38 26.60 26.04
C LYS A 7 -0.78 26.41 24.66
N ASP A 8 -0.90 27.45 23.83
CA ASP A 8 -0.16 27.53 22.58
C ASP A 8 1.35 27.54 22.88
N PHE A 9 2.08 26.68 22.19
CA PHE A 9 3.53 26.64 22.25
C PHE A 9 4.09 26.45 20.85
N ILE A 10 5.34 26.85 20.67
CA ILE A 10 6.06 26.68 19.42
C ILE A 10 6.65 25.26 19.42
N PRO A 11 6.26 24.37 18.49
CA PRO A 11 6.85 23.04 18.41
C PRO A 11 8.37 23.11 18.21
N PRO A 12 9.17 22.25 18.89
CA PRO A 12 10.62 22.35 18.87
C PRO A 12 11.23 22.15 17.47
N ASP A 13 10.50 21.52 16.56
CA ASP A 13 10.91 21.20 15.19
C ASP A 13 10.58 22.31 14.18
N ILE A 14 9.85 23.36 14.57
CA ILE A 14 9.40 24.41 13.64
C ILE A 14 10.57 25.14 13.00
N ARG A 15 11.64 25.39 13.76
CA ARG A 15 12.79 26.18 13.29
C ARG A 15 13.46 25.46 12.12
N GLY A 16 13.58 24.14 12.20
CA GLY A 16 14.08 23.32 11.10
C GLY A 16 13.24 23.47 9.85
N LYS A 17 11.91 23.35 9.98
CA LYS A 17 10.96 23.38 8.87
C LYS A 17 10.94 24.74 8.16
N VAL A 18 10.87 25.85 8.89
CA VAL A 18 10.72 27.20 8.29
C VAL A 18 12.01 27.78 7.72
N THR A 19 13.17 27.20 8.07
CA THR A 19 14.48 27.64 7.57
C THR A 19 15.06 26.74 6.49
N GLY A 20 14.42 25.61 6.20
CA GLY A 20 14.97 24.56 5.31
C GLY A 20 16.11 23.76 5.95
N ALA A 21 16.31 23.88 7.27
CA ALA A 21 17.32 23.11 8.00
C ALA A 21 16.83 21.71 8.41
N ALA A 22 15.52 21.47 8.41
CA ALA A 22 14.95 20.13 8.52
C ALA A 22 15.40 19.29 7.32
N LYS A 23 15.81 18.05 7.59
CA LYS A 23 16.28 17.11 6.56
C LYS A 23 15.29 15.97 6.42
N TYR A 24 14.84 15.75 5.21
CA TYR A 24 14.06 14.61 4.77
C TYR A 24 15.02 13.56 4.20
N ALA A 25 14.57 12.32 4.02
CA ALA A 25 15.44 11.25 3.52
C ALA A 25 16.09 11.60 2.15
N GLU A 26 15.39 12.36 1.30
CA GLU A 26 15.89 12.80 -0.01
C GLU A 26 16.97 13.88 0.05
N ASP A 27 17.18 14.53 1.19
CA ASP A 27 18.14 15.63 1.34
C ASP A 27 19.57 15.16 1.64
N PHE A 28 19.73 13.87 1.98
CA PHE A 28 21.02 13.30 2.33
C PHE A 28 21.84 12.99 1.09
N ARG A 29 23.15 13.22 1.17
CA ARG A 29 24.13 12.91 0.13
C ARG A 29 25.27 12.12 0.75
N MET A 30 25.83 11.20 -0.02
CA MET A 30 26.96 10.35 0.37
C MET A 30 27.89 10.19 -0.82
N ASP A 31 29.17 9.96 -0.55
CA ASP A 31 30.14 9.70 -1.61
C ASP A 31 29.75 8.43 -2.37
N GLY A 32 29.77 8.51 -3.69
CA GLY A 32 29.37 7.40 -4.55
C GLY A 32 27.87 7.12 -4.56
N LEU A 33 27.01 7.99 -4.03
CA LEU A 33 25.54 7.85 -4.12
C LEU A 33 25.07 7.57 -5.55
N VAL A 34 24.10 6.66 -5.68
CA VAL A 34 23.33 6.43 -6.92
C VAL A 34 21.84 6.60 -6.64
N TYR A 35 21.09 6.85 -7.70
CA TYR A 35 19.65 7.05 -7.68
C TYR A 35 18.95 5.83 -8.25
N CYS A 36 17.88 5.41 -7.60
CA CYS A 36 17.07 4.29 -8.03
C CYS A 36 15.70 4.76 -8.54
N ARG A 37 15.24 4.22 -9.66
CA ARG A 37 13.89 4.41 -10.22
C ARG A 37 13.23 3.05 -10.42
N LEU A 38 11.90 3.03 -10.44
CA LEU A 38 11.11 1.80 -10.56
C LEU A 38 10.54 1.68 -11.98
N LEU A 39 10.65 0.50 -12.57
CA LEU A 39 9.79 0.10 -13.66
C LEU A 39 8.58 -0.58 -13.03
N THR A 40 7.42 0.06 -13.15
CA THR A 40 6.16 -0.40 -12.56
C THR A 40 5.23 -0.98 -13.62
N SER A 41 4.34 -1.90 -13.22
CA SER A 41 3.35 -2.49 -14.11
C SER A 41 2.43 -1.44 -14.74
N PRO A 42 2.24 -1.44 -16.07
CA PRO A 42 1.18 -0.67 -16.71
C PRO A 42 -0.17 -1.40 -16.72
N MET A 43 -0.22 -2.66 -16.24
CA MET A 43 -1.40 -3.53 -16.31
C MET A 43 -1.98 -3.78 -14.91
N PRO A 44 -3.32 -3.92 -14.80
CA PRO A 44 -3.98 -4.25 -13.54
C PRO A 44 -3.72 -5.69 -13.10
N HIS A 45 -3.47 -6.62 -14.02
CA HIS A 45 -2.98 -7.94 -13.69
C HIS A 45 -2.26 -8.52 -14.91
N ALA A 46 -1.01 -8.95 -14.75
CA ALA A 46 -0.26 -9.55 -15.84
C ALA A 46 0.81 -10.50 -15.32
N ARG A 47 1.30 -11.38 -16.20
CA ARG A 47 2.53 -12.13 -16.01
C ARG A 47 3.65 -11.55 -16.86
N VAL A 48 4.82 -11.35 -16.27
CA VAL A 48 6.04 -10.99 -16.98
C VAL A 48 6.60 -12.23 -17.67
N ARG A 49 6.57 -12.24 -19.01
CA ARG A 49 7.12 -13.34 -19.82
C ARG A 49 8.60 -13.16 -20.10
N ASN A 50 9.01 -11.92 -20.36
CA ASN A 50 10.39 -11.59 -20.68
C ASN A 50 10.71 -10.12 -20.36
N ILE A 51 11.96 -9.88 -19.96
CA ILE A 51 12.51 -8.55 -19.72
C ILE A 51 13.82 -8.42 -20.52
N ASP A 52 13.87 -7.52 -21.50
CA ASP A 52 15.10 -7.21 -22.24
C ASP A 52 15.75 -5.95 -21.65
N LEU A 53 16.87 -6.18 -20.94
CA LEU A 53 17.68 -5.15 -20.28
C LEU A 53 18.87 -4.69 -21.14
N THR A 54 19.01 -5.22 -22.36
CA THR A 54 20.25 -5.10 -23.16
C THR A 54 20.63 -3.65 -23.44
N GLU A 55 19.66 -2.80 -23.77
CA GLU A 55 19.93 -1.39 -24.08
C GLU A 55 20.17 -0.59 -22.79
N ALA A 56 19.31 -0.77 -21.78
CA ALA A 56 19.43 -0.10 -20.49
C ALA A 56 20.81 -0.32 -19.85
N LEU A 57 21.32 -1.56 -19.85
CA LEU A 57 22.63 -1.88 -19.27
C LEU A 57 23.83 -1.33 -20.07
N ARG A 58 23.63 -0.88 -21.31
CA ARG A 58 24.68 -0.24 -22.13
C ARG A 58 24.72 1.27 -21.97
N MET A 59 23.69 1.87 -21.39
CA MET A 59 23.60 3.32 -21.23
C MET A 59 24.66 3.83 -20.24
N ALA A 60 25.37 4.88 -20.64
CA ALA A 60 26.36 5.51 -19.79
C ALA A 60 25.72 6.06 -18.51
N GLY A 61 26.29 5.72 -17.35
CA GLY A 61 25.78 6.17 -16.05
C GLY A 61 24.79 5.21 -15.40
N VAL A 62 24.26 4.21 -16.11
CA VAL A 62 23.55 3.08 -15.50
C VAL A 62 24.56 2.23 -14.74
N VAL A 63 24.20 1.87 -13.52
CA VAL A 63 25.05 1.12 -12.59
C VAL A 63 24.61 -0.33 -12.54
N ASP A 64 23.33 -0.59 -12.30
CA ASP A 64 22.78 -1.94 -12.25
C ASP A 64 21.23 -1.91 -12.33
N VAL A 65 20.63 -3.07 -12.55
CA VAL A 65 19.19 -3.33 -12.51
C VAL A 65 18.91 -4.42 -11.48
N LEU A 66 17.97 -4.19 -10.58
CA LEU A 66 17.51 -5.17 -9.59
C LEU A 66 16.19 -5.76 -10.07
N THR A 67 16.15 -7.07 -10.31
CA THR A 67 14.94 -7.79 -10.74
C THR A 67 14.25 -8.50 -9.57
N ALA A 68 13.00 -8.94 -9.78
CA ALA A 68 12.25 -9.73 -8.79
C ALA A 68 12.99 -11.00 -8.36
N ASP A 69 13.68 -11.68 -9.28
CA ASP A 69 14.42 -12.92 -9.00
C ASP A 69 15.59 -12.73 -8.02
N GLU A 70 16.08 -11.49 -7.88
CA GLU A 70 17.16 -11.13 -6.97
C GLU A 70 16.66 -10.71 -5.58
N VAL A 71 15.34 -10.60 -5.40
CA VAL A 71 14.70 -10.19 -4.15
C VAL A 71 13.79 -11.32 -3.66
N PRO A 72 14.19 -12.06 -2.61
CA PRO A 72 13.40 -13.18 -2.13
C PRO A 72 12.05 -12.72 -1.59
N GLU A 73 11.00 -13.51 -1.86
CA GLU A 73 9.72 -13.37 -1.17
C GLU A 73 9.91 -13.57 0.33
N GLN A 74 9.32 -12.68 1.12
CA GLN A 74 9.49 -12.69 2.57
C GLN A 74 8.30 -13.38 3.24
N PRO A 75 8.54 -14.38 4.11
CA PRO A 75 7.46 -15.09 4.79
C PRO A 75 6.51 -14.14 5.53
N GLY A 76 5.21 -14.27 5.25
CA GLY A 76 4.17 -13.47 5.91
C GLY A 76 4.17 -11.98 5.55
N ALA A 77 4.96 -11.56 4.57
CA ALA A 77 4.81 -10.23 3.98
C ALA A 77 3.49 -10.17 3.20
N ALA A 78 2.73 -9.09 3.40
CA ALA A 78 1.46 -8.89 2.70
C ALA A 78 1.64 -8.53 1.22
N THR A 79 2.85 -8.12 0.82
CA THR A 79 3.18 -7.54 -0.49
C THR A 79 4.61 -7.90 -0.88
N ASN A 80 4.82 -8.12 -2.17
CA ASN A 80 6.15 -8.32 -2.73
C ASN A 80 6.90 -6.99 -2.86
N ILE A 81 8.22 -7.04 -2.81
CA ILE A 81 9.09 -5.86 -3.00
C ILE A 81 9.19 -5.52 -4.49
N LEU A 82 9.36 -6.57 -5.31
CA LEU A 82 9.34 -6.59 -6.77
C LEU A 82 8.61 -7.87 -7.19
N THR A 83 7.92 -7.88 -8.33
CA THR A 83 7.15 -9.05 -8.79
C THR A 83 7.25 -9.31 -10.29
N ASN A 84 7.19 -10.60 -10.68
CA ASN A 84 7.00 -11.04 -12.06
C ASN A 84 5.52 -11.30 -12.40
N GLU A 85 4.61 -11.14 -11.44
CA GLU A 85 3.17 -11.22 -11.64
C GLU A 85 2.53 -10.04 -10.91
N PRO A 86 2.50 -8.83 -11.52
CA PRO A 86 1.84 -7.67 -10.94
C PRO A 86 0.31 -7.82 -10.93
N HIS A 87 -0.32 -7.39 -9.85
CA HIS A 87 -1.75 -7.45 -9.52
C HIS A 87 -2.42 -6.06 -9.44
N PHE A 88 -1.69 -4.99 -9.74
CA PHE A 88 -2.25 -3.66 -9.92
C PHE A 88 -1.34 -2.79 -10.80
N VAL A 89 -1.93 -1.76 -11.40
CA VAL A 89 -1.18 -0.72 -12.11
C VAL A 89 -0.28 0.00 -11.11
N GLY A 90 1.01 0.10 -11.43
CA GLY A 90 2.00 0.72 -10.56
C GLY A 90 2.75 -0.25 -9.64
N GLU A 91 2.43 -1.55 -9.64
CA GLU A 91 3.19 -2.53 -8.85
C GLU A 91 4.64 -2.65 -9.37
N PRO A 92 5.67 -2.60 -8.50
CA PRO A 92 7.06 -2.64 -8.94
C PRO A 92 7.46 -3.99 -9.57
N ILE A 93 8.00 -3.96 -10.79
CA ILE A 93 8.52 -5.14 -11.49
C ILE A 93 10.05 -5.24 -11.30
N LEU A 94 10.75 -4.12 -11.49
CA LEU A 94 12.19 -4.02 -11.29
C LEU A 94 12.60 -2.60 -10.89
N ALA A 95 13.85 -2.44 -10.51
CA ALA A 95 14.44 -1.14 -10.18
C ALA A 95 15.77 -0.91 -10.91
N VAL A 96 16.00 0.30 -11.39
CA VAL A 96 17.24 0.69 -12.11
C VAL A 96 18.02 1.70 -11.27
N ALA A 97 19.30 1.42 -11.03
CA ALA A 97 20.21 2.35 -10.38
C ALA A 97 21.11 3.05 -11.40
N ALA A 98 21.22 4.38 -11.29
CA ALA A 98 22.11 5.19 -12.11
C ALA A 98 22.74 6.35 -11.32
N VAL A 99 23.68 7.06 -11.94
CA VAL A 99 24.38 8.19 -11.31
C VAL A 99 23.48 9.41 -11.05
N ASP A 100 22.33 9.50 -11.71
CA ASP A 100 21.29 10.52 -11.50
C ASP A 100 19.89 9.96 -11.83
N GLU A 101 18.83 10.66 -11.37
CA GLU A 101 17.44 10.24 -11.56
C GLU A 101 17.01 10.21 -13.04
N THR A 102 17.60 11.07 -13.89
CA THR A 102 17.25 11.16 -15.32
C THR A 102 17.78 9.95 -16.07
N THR A 103 19.05 9.60 -15.87
CA THR A 103 19.67 8.42 -16.48
C THR A 103 18.95 7.14 -16.07
N ALA A 104 18.54 7.03 -14.80
CA ALA A 104 17.75 5.89 -14.33
C ALA A 104 16.38 5.82 -15.03
N GLN A 105 15.72 6.96 -15.25
CA GLN A 105 14.44 7.03 -15.96
C GLN A 105 14.59 6.70 -17.45
N ASP A 106 15.58 7.27 -18.13
CA ASP A 106 15.86 6.99 -19.54
C ASP A 106 16.18 5.50 -19.75
N ALA A 107 16.88 4.88 -18.79
CA ALA A 107 17.17 3.46 -18.81
C ALA A 107 15.91 2.60 -18.64
N ILE A 108 14.95 3.02 -17.81
CA ILE A 108 13.64 2.35 -17.70
C ILE A 108 12.90 2.39 -19.04
N GLU A 109 12.93 3.53 -19.74
CA GLU A 109 12.28 3.68 -21.05
C GLU A 109 12.92 2.82 -22.14
N ALA A 110 14.20 2.48 -21.99
CA ALA A 110 14.92 1.58 -22.90
C ALA A 110 14.64 0.09 -22.65
N ILE A 111 14.05 -0.28 -21.51
CA ILE A 111 13.71 -1.67 -21.18
C ILE A 111 12.50 -2.10 -21.99
N LYS A 112 12.57 -3.30 -22.60
CA LYS A 112 11.42 -3.90 -23.28
C LYS A 112 10.82 -4.99 -22.40
N LEU A 113 9.53 -4.85 -22.13
CA LEU A 113 8.78 -5.76 -21.29
C LEU A 113 7.76 -6.52 -22.15
N ASP A 114 7.76 -7.85 -22.05
CA ASP A 114 6.71 -8.70 -22.57
C ASP A 114 5.78 -9.11 -21.43
N LEU A 115 4.52 -8.64 -21.50
CA LEU A 115 3.48 -8.90 -20.52
C LEU A 115 2.37 -9.73 -21.15
N GLU A 116 1.97 -10.77 -20.42
CA GLU A 116 0.73 -11.49 -20.64
C GLU A 116 -0.37 -10.92 -19.74
N PRO A 117 -1.41 -10.27 -20.29
CA PRO A 117 -2.54 -9.85 -19.48
C PRO A 117 -3.23 -11.05 -18.82
N LEU A 118 -3.53 -10.91 -17.54
CA LEU A 118 -4.28 -11.89 -16.76
C LEU A 118 -5.66 -11.32 -16.36
N PRO A 119 -6.64 -12.18 -16.04
CA PRO A 119 -7.95 -11.72 -15.57
C PRO A 119 -7.84 -10.89 -14.28
N PHE A 120 -8.62 -9.82 -14.18
CA PHE A 120 -8.68 -8.97 -12.98
C PHE A 120 -10.12 -8.53 -12.73
N CYS A 121 -10.38 -8.05 -11.51
CA CYS A 121 -11.65 -7.47 -11.12
C CYS A 121 -11.43 -6.20 -10.31
N VAL A 122 -12.16 -5.13 -10.64
CA VAL A 122 -12.07 -3.83 -9.96
C VAL A 122 -13.34 -3.48 -9.17
N ASP A 123 -14.43 -4.20 -9.40
CA ASP A 123 -15.67 -4.01 -8.66
C ASP A 123 -15.88 -5.20 -7.72
N PRO A 124 -15.84 -5.00 -6.39
CA PRO A 124 -16.01 -6.10 -5.46
C PRO A 124 -17.38 -6.77 -5.56
N LEU A 125 -18.46 -6.07 -5.97
CA LEU A 125 -19.77 -6.70 -6.17
C LEU A 125 -19.79 -7.63 -7.39
N GLU A 126 -19.16 -7.21 -8.50
CA GLU A 126 -18.99 -8.10 -9.66
C GLU A 126 -18.15 -9.32 -9.31
N SER A 127 -17.16 -9.17 -8.42
CA SER A 127 -16.39 -10.30 -7.93
C SER A 127 -17.21 -11.33 -7.14
N LEU A 128 -18.32 -10.91 -6.52
CA LEU A 128 -19.20 -11.76 -5.72
C LEU A 128 -20.28 -12.46 -6.55
N ARG A 129 -20.50 -12.08 -7.81
CA ARG A 129 -21.51 -12.71 -8.67
C ARG A 129 -21.20 -14.19 -8.98
N PRO A 130 -22.22 -15.05 -9.13
CA PRO A 130 -22.02 -16.39 -9.68
C PRO A 130 -21.27 -16.35 -11.01
N GLY A 131 -20.11 -17.00 -11.09
CA GLY A 131 -19.26 -16.99 -12.28
C GLY A 131 -18.62 -15.64 -12.62
N GLY A 132 -18.75 -14.64 -11.75
CA GLY A 132 -18.11 -13.34 -11.89
C GLY A 132 -16.58 -13.42 -11.76
N PRO A 133 -15.83 -12.44 -12.29
CA PRO A 133 -14.38 -12.47 -12.30
C PRO A 133 -13.79 -12.41 -10.89
N ASN A 134 -12.67 -13.09 -10.68
CA ASN A 134 -11.94 -13.04 -9.43
C ASN A 134 -10.92 -11.88 -9.44
N ALA A 135 -10.61 -11.34 -8.25
CA ALA A 135 -9.55 -10.35 -8.07
C ALA A 135 -8.15 -10.99 -8.09
N TYR A 136 -8.07 -12.27 -7.74
CA TYR A 136 -6.88 -13.12 -7.73
C TYR A 136 -7.11 -14.34 -8.61
N LEU A 137 -6.06 -15.08 -9.01
CA LEU A 137 -6.26 -16.32 -9.77
C LEU A 137 -6.98 -17.40 -8.93
N GLU A 138 -6.73 -17.41 -7.62
CA GLU A 138 -7.23 -18.41 -6.68
C GLU A 138 -8.54 -18.01 -5.98
N GLY A 139 -9.05 -16.79 -6.18
CA GLY A 139 -10.26 -16.31 -5.50
C GLY A 139 -10.45 -14.79 -5.53
N ASN A 140 -11.36 -14.29 -4.71
CA ASN A 140 -11.75 -12.87 -4.70
C ASN A 140 -11.73 -12.23 -3.30
N THR A 141 -11.39 -12.99 -2.25
CA THR A 141 -11.28 -12.46 -0.89
C THR A 141 -10.01 -12.97 -0.21
N VAL A 142 -9.43 -12.13 0.65
CA VAL A 142 -8.26 -12.50 1.47
C VAL A 142 -8.72 -12.65 2.91
N VAL A 143 -8.60 -13.86 3.45
CA VAL A 143 -8.94 -14.16 4.84
C VAL A 143 -7.67 -14.12 5.69
N PRO A 144 -7.61 -13.29 6.74
CA PRO A 144 -6.40 -13.18 7.58
C PRO A 144 -5.91 -14.55 8.08
N ARG A 145 -4.62 -14.83 7.84
CA ARG A 145 -3.94 -16.09 8.17
C ARG A 145 -4.41 -17.34 7.41
N GLN A 146 -5.42 -17.23 6.55
CA GLN A 146 -5.92 -18.33 5.72
C GLN A 146 -5.64 -18.14 4.23
N GLY A 147 -5.29 -16.92 3.80
CA GLY A 147 -4.89 -16.61 2.43
C GLY A 147 -6.08 -16.26 1.54
N VAL A 148 -5.85 -16.34 0.22
CA VAL A 148 -6.87 -16.09 -0.80
C VAL A 148 -7.91 -17.22 -0.78
N GLN A 149 -9.19 -16.84 -0.80
CA GLN A 149 -10.33 -17.74 -0.89
C GLN A 149 -11.31 -17.24 -1.95
N GLU A 150 -12.15 -18.15 -2.43
CA GLU A 150 -13.27 -17.81 -3.28
C GLU A 150 -14.55 -17.71 -2.45
N LEU A 151 -15.22 -16.56 -2.56
CA LEU A 151 -16.54 -16.28 -2.00
C LEU A 151 -17.44 -15.78 -3.12
N LYS A 152 -18.51 -16.51 -3.41
CA LYS A 152 -19.53 -16.14 -4.39
C LYS A 152 -20.89 -16.16 -3.71
N TRP A 153 -21.69 -15.16 -3.99
CA TRP A 153 -23.10 -15.13 -3.62
C TRP A 153 -23.93 -15.83 -4.70
N SER A 154 -25.17 -16.17 -4.35
CA SER A 154 -26.12 -16.80 -5.27
C SER A 154 -26.71 -15.77 -6.24
N ALA A 155 -27.31 -16.24 -7.34
CA ALA A 155 -28.07 -15.36 -8.23
C ALA A 155 -29.26 -14.72 -7.51
N GLU A 156 -29.88 -15.47 -6.59
CA GLU A 156 -31.02 -15.03 -5.78
C GLU A 156 -30.64 -13.83 -4.89
N ASP A 157 -29.41 -13.79 -4.34
CA ASP A 157 -28.93 -12.66 -3.51
C ASP A 157 -28.88 -11.34 -4.29
N PHE A 158 -28.59 -11.41 -5.60
CA PHE A 158 -28.60 -10.24 -6.49
C PHE A 158 -30.00 -9.91 -7.01
N GLU A 159 -30.83 -10.92 -7.29
CA GLU A 159 -32.21 -10.73 -7.76
C GLU A 159 -33.14 -10.22 -6.66
N ALA A 160 -32.81 -10.48 -5.38
CA ALA A 160 -33.56 -10.00 -4.23
C ALA A 160 -33.41 -8.48 -3.99
N ALA A 161 -32.38 -7.85 -4.54
CA ALA A 161 -32.17 -6.41 -4.40
C ALA A 161 -33.01 -5.62 -5.42
N GLU A 162 -33.83 -4.68 -4.93
CA GLU A 162 -34.53 -3.75 -5.80
C GLU A 162 -33.58 -2.69 -6.40
N GLU A 163 -34.05 -1.95 -7.41
CA GLU A 163 -33.26 -0.87 -8.00
C GLU A 163 -32.86 0.17 -6.94
N GLY A 164 -31.56 0.39 -6.78
CA GLY A 164 -31.00 1.32 -5.78
C GLY A 164 -30.68 0.69 -4.42
N GLN A 165 -30.91 -0.61 -4.24
CA GLN A 165 -30.51 -1.35 -3.04
C GLN A 165 -29.20 -2.14 -3.26
N LEU A 166 -28.44 -2.33 -2.18
CA LEU A 166 -27.27 -3.21 -2.18
C LEU A 166 -27.71 -4.69 -2.16
N PRO A 167 -27.24 -5.53 -3.09
CA PRO A 167 -27.26 -6.98 -2.92
C PRO A 167 -26.53 -7.42 -1.65
N MET A 168 -27.09 -8.36 -0.91
CA MET A 168 -26.52 -8.85 0.35
C MET A 168 -26.58 -10.37 0.40
N GLY A 169 -25.44 -11.03 0.19
CA GLY A 169 -25.30 -12.48 0.40
C GLY A 169 -24.64 -12.82 1.74
N GLU A 170 -24.12 -14.04 1.86
CA GLU A 170 -23.41 -14.47 3.07
C GLU A 170 -22.14 -13.61 3.30
N PRO A 171 -21.98 -12.98 4.48
CA PRO A 171 -20.82 -12.15 4.76
C PRO A 171 -19.60 -13.01 5.13
N GLY A 172 -18.41 -12.56 4.73
CA GLY A 172 -17.15 -13.23 5.13
C GLY A 172 -16.81 -13.09 6.62
N ALA A 173 -17.44 -12.15 7.32
CA ALA A 173 -17.34 -11.99 8.77
C ALA A 173 -18.63 -11.35 9.31
N GLU A 174 -19.14 -11.87 10.42
CA GLU A 174 -20.32 -11.36 11.10
C GLU A 174 -20.04 -11.25 12.60
N TRP A 175 -20.56 -10.20 13.22
CA TRP A 175 -20.63 -10.09 14.66
C TRP A 175 -21.85 -9.25 15.05
N SER A 176 -22.40 -9.50 16.24
CA SER A 176 -23.55 -8.76 16.76
C SER A 176 -23.39 -8.48 18.25
N TYR A 177 -24.13 -7.49 18.74
CA TYR A 177 -24.22 -7.16 20.16
C TYR A 177 -25.65 -6.73 20.51
N GLY A 178 -26.24 -7.36 21.53
CA GLY A 178 -27.62 -7.13 21.92
C GLY A 178 -28.62 -7.93 21.06
N ASP A 179 -29.85 -7.44 20.99
CA ASP A 179 -30.95 -8.06 20.23
C ASP A 179 -31.44 -7.05 19.17
N LEU A 180 -31.09 -7.31 17.91
CA LEU A 180 -31.41 -6.44 16.77
C LEU A 180 -32.92 -6.38 16.51
N GLU A 181 -33.61 -7.53 16.56
CA GLU A 181 -35.05 -7.60 16.32
C GLU A 181 -35.82 -6.80 17.38
N ALA A 182 -35.46 -6.98 18.65
CA ALA A 182 -36.05 -6.22 19.74
C ALA A 182 -35.72 -4.71 19.63
N GLY A 183 -34.51 -4.36 19.17
CA GLY A 183 -34.10 -2.96 18.99
C GLY A 183 -34.81 -2.23 17.84
N PHE A 184 -35.22 -2.94 16.80
CA PHE A 184 -36.07 -2.38 15.73
C PHE A 184 -37.57 -2.43 16.06
N SER A 185 -37.99 -3.32 16.96
CA SER A 185 -39.37 -3.37 17.43
C SER A 185 -39.72 -2.09 18.20
N GLY A 186 -40.73 -1.36 17.71
CA GLY A 186 -41.21 -0.14 18.37
C GLY A 186 -40.37 1.11 18.07
N THR A 187 -39.53 1.11 17.04
CA THR A 187 -38.93 2.37 16.55
C THR A 187 -40.03 3.30 16.00
N ALA A 188 -39.93 4.58 16.30
CA ALA A 188 -40.77 5.61 15.72
C ALA A 188 -40.39 5.91 14.25
N LEU A 189 -39.12 5.75 13.91
CA LEU A 189 -38.59 5.88 12.54
C LEU A 189 -37.52 4.81 12.30
N THR A 190 -37.58 4.17 11.14
CA THR A 190 -36.50 3.32 10.62
C THR A 190 -36.02 3.91 9.30
N LEU A 191 -34.71 4.14 9.19
CA LEU A 191 -34.03 4.46 7.94
C LEU A 191 -33.29 3.22 7.46
N ASP A 192 -33.33 2.94 6.17
CA ASP A 192 -32.72 1.75 5.55
C ASP A 192 -32.15 2.17 4.20
N GLU A 193 -30.86 2.49 4.17
CA GLU A 193 -30.23 3.22 3.07
C GLU A 193 -28.96 2.53 2.59
N THR A 194 -28.78 2.52 1.26
CA THR A 194 -27.53 2.10 0.62
C THR A 194 -26.58 3.29 0.51
N PHE A 195 -25.28 3.07 0.70
CA PHE A 195 -24.24 4.07 0.57
C PHE A 195 -23.02 3.52 -0.16
N VAL A 196 -22.29 4.44 -0.80
CA VAL A 196 -20.99 4.15 -1.39
C VAL A 196 -19.99 5.18 -0.90
N THR A 197 -18.80 4.72 -0.52
CA THR A 197 -17.65 5.59 -0.26
C THR A 197 -16.54 5.23 -1.21
N ALA A 198 -15.90 6.25 -1.80
CA ALA A 198 -14.79 6.04 -2.71
C ALA A 198 -13.51 5.66 -1.96
N SER A 199 -12.64 4.91 -2.63
CA SER A 199 -11.26 4.71 -2.19
C SER A 199 -10.51 6.05 -2.21
N HIS A 200 -9.73 6.33 -1.15
CA HIS A 200 -9.02 7.60 -1.00
C HIS A 200 -7.55 7.40 -0.64
N SER A 201 -6.66 7.97 -1.46
CA SER A 201 -5.24 8.05 -1.13
C SER A 201 -4.97 9.16 -0.09
N HIS A 202 -3.93 8.96 0.71
CA HIS A 202 -3.55 9.83 1.81
C HIS A 202 -2.90 11.16 1.37
N HIS A 203 -2.32 11.19 0.17
CA HIS A 203 -1.69 12.38 -0.43
C HIS A 203 -0.73 13.14 0.50
N SER A 204 0.14 12.43 1.22
CA SER A 204 1.25 13.06 1.95
C SER A 204 2.08 13.91 0.98
N MET A 205 2.36 15.18 1.32
CA MET A 205 3.03 16.11 0.39
C MET A 205 4.43 15.65 -0.01
N GLU A 206 5.14 14.98 0.90
CA GLU A 206 6.38 14.25 0.59
C GLU A 206 6.02 12.84 0.07
N PRO A 207 6.41 12.46 -1.16
CA PRO A 207 6.35 11.06 -1.61
C PRO A 207 7.26 10.14 -0.78
N ARG A 208 7.06 8.83 -0.84
CA ARG A 208 7.97 7.88 -0.16
C ARG A 208 9.41 8.01 -0.67
N THR A 209 10.31 8.08 0.30
CA THR A 209 11.75 8.15 0.05
C THR A 209 12.48 7.23 1.02
N ALA A 210 13.53 6.57 0.53
CA ALA A 210 14.49 5.84 1.33
C ALA A 210 15.90 5.98 0.77
N LEU A 211 16.87 6.26 1.64
CA LEU A 211 18.30 6.12 1.38
C LEU A 211 18.80 4.89 2.14
N ALA A 212 19.52 3.99 1.47
CA ALA A 212 20.15 2.86 2.14
C ALA A 212 21.62 2.67 1.75
N TYR A 213 22.39 2.14 2.69
CA TYR A 213 23.77 1.71 2.46
C TYR A 213 24.16 0.59 3.44
N TRP A 214 25.19 -0.17 3.09
CA TRP A 214 25.75 -1.21 3.96
C TRP A 214 27.12 -0.79 4.48
N GLU A 215 27.32 -0.92 5.79
CA GLU A 215 28.58 -0.58 6.45
C GLU A 215 28.79 -1.53 7.63
N ASN A 216 30.01 -2.07 7.78
CA ASN A 216 30.39 -2.92 8.91
C ASN A 216 29.41 -4.09 9.21
N GLY A 217 28.85 -4.69 8.15
CA GLY A 217 27.90 -5.80 8.26
C GLY A 217 26.46 -5.40 8.62
N LYS A 218 26.16 -4.11 8.74
CA LYS A 218 24.82 -3.59 9.02
C LYS A 218 24.22 -2.88 7.81
N CYS A 219 22.90 -2.96 7.68
CA CYS A 219 22.13 -2.15 6.74
C CYS A 219 21.70 -0.87 7.43
N HIS A 220 22.07 0.27 6.87
CA HIS A 220 21.63 1.59 7.31
C HIS A 220 20.53 2.08 6.38
N VAL A 221 19.40 2.50 6.94
CA VAL A 221 18.28 3.06 6.17
C VAL A 221 17.82 4.37 6.79
N ARG A 222 17.75 5.43 5.97
CA ARG A 222 17.06 6.68 6.30
C ARG A 222 15.75 6.71 5.54
N GLY A 223 14.63 6.77 6.25
CA GLY A 223 13.31 6.63 5.65
C GLY A 223 12.33 7.75 6.03
N SER A 224 11.31 7.90 5.19
CA SER A 224 10.12 8.72 5.46
C SER A 224 9.04 7.85 6.12
N THR A 225 8.94 7.90 7.46
CA THR A 225 7.93 7.16 8.22
C THR A 225 7.33 7.98 9.37
N GLN A 226 6.14 7.59 9.81
CA GLN A 226 5.48 8.16 11.00
C GLN A 226 6.05 7.59 12.31
N SER A 227 6.83 6.51 12.24
CA SER A 227 7.36 5.83 13.42
C SER A 227 8.84 5.51 13.27
N GLN A 228 9.58 5.73 14.35
CA GLN A 228 11.01 5.38 14.46
C GLN A 228 11.20 3.88 14.73
N SER A 229 10.34 3.26 15.54
CA SER A 229 10.56 1.91 16.04
C SER A 229 9.63 0.87 15.41
N PHE A 230 8.38 1.23 15.10
CA PHE A 230 7.37 0.29 14.60
C PHE A 230 7.72 -0.27 13.21
N VAL A 231 8.49 0.49 12.43
CA VAL A 231 8.99 0.09 11.10
C VAL A 231 10.08 -0.98 11.17
N VAL A 232 10.86 -1.03 12.25
CA VAL A 232 12.12 -1.81 12.29
C VAL A 232 11.91 -3.31 12.07
N PRO A 233 10.98 -4.01 12.75
CA PRO A 233 10.78 -5.44 12.51
C PRO A 233 10.32 -5.74 11.08
N GLY A 234 9.37 -4.95 10.57
CA GLY A 234 8.84 -5.14 9.22
C GLY A 234 9.87 -4.84 8.12
N LEU A 235 10.65 -3.78 8.28
CA LEU A 235 11.70 -3.43 7.32
C LEU A 235 12.85 -4.44 7.35
N ALA A 236 13.26 -4.90 8.53
CA ALA A 236 14.26 -5.95 8.66
C ALA A 236 13.80 -7.25 7.99
N ASN A 237 12.53 -7.62 8.15
CA ASN A 237 11.91 -8.73 7.44
C ASN A 237 11.95 -8.51 5.92
N TYR A 238 11.54 -7.33 5.42
CA TYR A 238 11.62 -7.04 3.99
C TYR A 238 13.06 -7.15 3.44
N ILE A 239 14.06 -6.69 4.18
CA ILE A 239 15.48 -6.76 3.76
C ILE A 239 16.06 -8.18 3.91
N GLY A 240 15.41 -9.06 4.67
CA GLY A 240 15.91 -10.40 4.97
C GLY A 240 17.08 -10.41 5.96
N ILE A 241 17.02 -9.57 7.00
CA ILE A 241 18.03 -9.50 8.07
C ILE A 241 17.38 -9.50 9.45
N GLU A 242 18.16 -9.89 10.47
CA GLU A 242 17.76 -9.70 11.87
C GLU A 242 17.63 -8.20 12.21
N PRO A 243 16.65 -7.80 13.04
CA PRO A 243 16.44 -6.40 13.40
C PRO A 243 17.68 -5.69 13.99
N GLU A 244 18.55 -6.41 14.69
CA GLU A 244 19.81 -5.87 15.26
C GLU A 244 20.86 -5.46 14.22
N ASN A 245 20.71 -5.97 12.99
CA ASN A 245 21.56 -5.64 11.83
C ASN A 245 20.99 -4.49 11.00
N LEU A 246 19.82 -3.95 11.37
CA LEU A 246 19.22 -2.78 10.77
C LEU A 246 19.45 -1.54 11.65
N VAL A 247 20.08 -0.51 11.07
CA VAL A 247 20.17 0.83 11.66
C VAL A 247 19.21 1.73 10.91
N TYR A 248 18.00 1.89 11.46
CA TYR A 248 16.98 2.75 10.89
C TYR A 248 16.97 4.13 11.53
N VAL A 249 16.88 5.18 10.69
CA VAL A 249 16.67 6.56 11.12
C VAL A 249 15.43 7.09 10.38
N ALA A 250 14.34 7.37 11.09
CA ALA A 250 13.27 8.14 10.48
C ALA A 250 13.69 9.61 10.45
N GLU A 251 13.79 10.16 9.25
CA GLU A 251 14.07 11.57 9.06
C GLU A 251 12.80 12.40 9.29
N TYR A 252 12.86 13.71 9.02
CA TYR A 252 11.62 14.50 9.00
C TYR A 252 10.63 13.85 8.01
N CYS A 253 9.37 13.73 8.42
CA CYS A 253 8.32 13.08 7.65
C CYS A 253 7.32 14.13 7.17
N GLY A 254 7.24 14.33 5.85
CA GLY A 254 6.40 15.32 5.18
C GLY A 254 4.95 14.87 5.03
N GLY A 255 4.39 14.38 6.13
CA GLY A 255 3.06 13.76 6.19
C GLY A 255 3.10 12.25 5.98
N GLY A 256 2.10 11.59 6.55
CA GLY A 256 1.88 10.15 6.41
C GLY A 256 0.39 9.81 6.45
N PHE A 257 -0.35 10.42 7.39
CA PHE A 257 -1.80 10.30 7.54
C PHE A 257 -2.32 8.86 7.71
N GLY A 258 -1.47 7.93 8.10
CA GLY A 258 -1.75 6.49 8.18
C GLY A 258 -0.91 5.67 7.20
N SER A 259 -0.62 6.23 6.02
CA SER A 259 0.05 5.53 4.93
C SER A 259 1.51 5.16 5.22
N LYS A 260 2.20 5.95 6.05
CA LYS A 260 3.61 5.74 6.38
C LYS A 260 3.78 5.27 7.83
N GLY A 261 2.78 4.56 8.37
CA GLY A 261 2.78 4.06 9.75
C GLY A 261 3.74 2.88 10.00
N SER A 262 3.84 1.99 9.02
CA SER A 262 4.64 0.76 9.04
C SER A 262 5.72 0.75 7.95
N ALA A 263 6.53 -0.30 7.91
CA ALA A 263 7.39 -0.58 6.77
C ALA A 263 6.56 -0.84 5.52
N TYR A 264 6.97 -0.26 4.40
CA TYR A 264 6.41 -0.51 3.08
C TYR A 264 7.46 -1.23 2.20
N PRO A 265 7.06 -2.18 1.31
CA PRO A 265 7.99 -3.05 0.59
C PRO A 265 9.07 -2.30 -0.17
N CYS A 266 8.68 -1.24 -0.89
CA CYS A 266 9.61 -0.47 -1.71
C CYS A 266 10.73 0.22 -0.88
N MET A 267 10.57 0.39 0.44
CA MET A 267 11.63 0.89 1.32
C MET A 267 12.86 -0.03 1.35
N ALA A 268 12.70 -1.32 1.07
CA ALA A 268 13.80 -2.28 1.04
C ALA A 268 14.59 -2.28 -0.29
N ILE A 269 14.03 -1.74 -1.37
CA ILE A 269 14.68 -1.72 -2.69
C ILE A 269 16.08 -1.07 -2.64
N PRO A 270 16.25 0.12 -2.04
CA PRO A 270 17.59 0.72 -1.89
C PRO A 270 18.57 -0.18 -1.13
N ALA A 271 18.10 -0.95 -0.14
CA ALA A 271 18.98 -1.83 0.64
C ALA A 271 19.50 -2.98 -0.23
N TYR A 272 18.63 -3.64 -1.00
CA TYR A 272 19.05 -4.69 -1.94
C TYR A 272 19.99 -4.14 -3.03
N MET A 273 19.61 -3.03 -3.66
CA MET A 273 20.42 -2.39 -4.69
C MET A 273 21.77 -1.92 -4.14
N SER A 274 21.81 -1.41 -2.92
CA SER A 274 23.06 -0.99 -2.28
C SER A 274 23.97 -2.18 -2.00
N LYS A 275 23.41 -3.31 -1.54
CA LYS A 275 24.15 -4.55 -1.33
C LYS A 275 24.75 -5.07 -2.63
N LYS A 276 23.97 -5.02 -3.72
CA LYS A 276 24.37 -5.45 -5.06
C LYS A 276 25.51 -4.60 -5.63
N THR A 277 25.36 -3.27 -5.55
CA THR A 277 26.28 -2.32 -6.19
C THR A 277 27.48 -1.94 -5.31
N GLY A 278 27.41 -2.19 -4.00
CA GLY A 278 28.39 -1.70 -3.03
C GLY A 278 28.37 -0.17 -2.85
N ARG A 279 27.29 0.50 -3.28
CA ARG A 279 27.14 1.97 -3.26
C ARG A 279 25.95 2.39 -2.40
N PRO A 280 25.96 3.57 -1.78
CA PRO A 280 24.74 4.14 -1.20
C PRO A 280 23.69 4.36 -2.29
N VAL A 281 22.43 4.03 -2.01
CA VAL A 281 21.32 4.14 -2.96
C VAL A 281 20.22 5.01 -2.38
N LEU A 282 19.84 6.08 -3.08
CA LEU A 282 18.67 6.88 -2.78
C LEU A 282 17.55 6.53 -3.76
N MET A 283 16.36 6.24 -3.24
CA MET A 283 15.15 6.12 -4.03
C MET A 283 14.10 7.07 -3.49
N ARG A 284 13.52 7.84 -4.40
CA ARG A 284 12.35 8.67 -4.15
C ARG A 284 11.35 8.40 -5.26
N ILE A 285 10.16 7.98 -4.89
CA ILE A 285 9.11 7.79 -5.89
C ILE A 285 8.47 9.14 -6.25
N SER A 286 7.95 9.22 -7.46
CA SER A 286 7.19 10.36 -7.94
C SER A 286 5.82 10.47 -7.25
N ARG A 287 5.15 11.62 -7.43
CA ARG A 287 3.77 11.79 -6.99
C ARG A 287 2.82 10.79 -7.66
N ALA A 288 3.05 10.44 -8.94
CA ALA A 288 2.22 9.49 -9.65
C ALA A 288 2.36 8.09 -9.06
N GLU A 289 3.59 7.64 -8.81
CA GLU A 289 3.87 6.33 -8.18
C GLU A 289 3.30 6.24 -6.75
N GLU A 290 3.28 7.34 -5.99
CA GLU A 290 2.71 7.38 -4.64
C GLU A 290 1.20 7.04 -4.61
N TYR A 291 0.45 7.22 -5.70
CA TYR A 291 -0.95 6.77 -5.78
C TYR A 291 -1.09 5.26 -5.75
N TYR A 292 -0.11 4.53 -6.29
CA TYR A 292 -0.15 3.07 -6.40
C TYR A 292 0.57 2.40 -5.23
N LEU A 293 1.70 2.98 -4.79
CA LEU A 293 2.56 2.40 -3.77
C LEU A 293 2.20 2.81 -2.33
N GLY A 294 1.38 3.85 -2.19
CA GLY A 294 0.77 4.20 -0.92
C GLY A 294 -0.47 3.36 -0.64
N SER A 295 -0.73 3.08 0.64
CA SER A 295 -2.04 2.54 1.02
C SER A 295 -3.15 3.56 0.75
N ALA A 296 -4.38 3.07 0.65
CA ALA A 296 -5.57 3.89 0.58
C ALA A 296 -6.51 3.58 1.75
N ARG A 297 -7.46 4.50 1.99
CA ARG A 297 -8.70 4.10 2.65
C ARG A 297 -9.49 3.28 1.63
N PRO A 298 -9.91 2.05 1.95
CA PRO A 298 -10.68 1.24 1.03
C PRO A 298 -12.07 1.85 0.80
N GLY A 299 -12.58 1.66 -0.41
CA GLY A 299 -13.95 1.99 -0.79
C GLY A 299 -14.92 0.95 -0.22
N PHE A 300 -16.11 1.44 0.15
CA PHE A 300 -17.20 0.60 0.65
C PHE A 300 -18.42 0.74 -0.24
N GLN A 301 -19.05 -0.39 -0.55
CA GLN A 301 -20.43 -0.47 -1.01
C GLN A 301 -21.22 -1.12 0.11
N GLY A 302 -22.17 -0.40 0.70
CA GLY A 302 -22.78 -0.82 1.96
C GLY A 302 -24.23 -0.41 2.10
N ARG A 303 -24.88 -0.99 3.10
CA ARG A 303 -26.23 -0.65 3.52
C ARG A 303 -26.22 -0.44 5.02
N ILE A 304 -26.90 0.61 5.49
CA ILE A 304 -27.11 0.87 6.90
C ILE A 304 -28.60 1.02 7.20
N LYS A 305 -29.08 0.24 8.17
CA LYS A 305 -30.42 0.40 8.75
C LYS A 305 -30.31 0.90 10.18
N MET A 306 -31.03 1.97 10.49
CA MET A 306 -31.01 2.60 11.81
C MET A 306 -32.43 2.82 12.33
N GLY A 307 -32.66 2.40 13.56
CA GLY A 307 -33.92 2.58 14.27
C GLY A 307 -33.84 3.72 15.27
N PHE A 308 -34.83 4.61 15.27
CA PHE A 308 -34.92 5.77 16.15
C PHE A 308 -36.21 5.74 16.98
N GLN A 309 -36.09 6.11 18.25
CA GLN A 309 -37.21 6.35 19.16
C GLN A 309 -37.81 7.75 18.94
N GLU A 310 -38.99 8.02 19.51
CA GLU A 310 -39.65 9.34 19.40
C GLU A 310 -38.79 10.50 19.94
N ASP A 311 -37.94 10.23 20.92
CA ASP A 311 -37.01 11.22 21.50
C ASP A 311 -35.70 11.37 20.71
N GLY A 312 -35.56 10.69 19.57
CA GLY A 312 -34.41 10.74 18.68
C GLY A 312 -33.25 9.82 19.07
N ARG A 313 -33.37 9.02 20.13
CA ARG A 313 -32.35 8.01 20.48
C ARG A 313 -32.32 6.89 19.46
N ILE A 314 -31.11 6.44 19.13
CA ILE A 314 -30.90 5.24 18.32
C ILE A 314 -31.15 4.00 19.18
N SER A 315 -32.00 3.10 18.73
CA SER A 315 -32.29 1.83 19.43
C SER A 315 -31.65 0.61 18.75
N ALA A 316 -31.42 0.66 17.43
CA ALA A 316 -30.74 -0.40 16.70
C ALA A 316 -29.98 0.16 15.50
N VAL A 317 -28.88 -0.52 15.14
CA VAL A 317 -28.10 -0.29 13.92
C VAL A 317 -27.70 -1.63 13.34
N ASP A 318 -27.99 -1.82 12.06
CA ASP A 318 -27.62 -2.99 11.28
C ASP A 318 -26.86 -2.51 10.04
N LEU A 319 -25.63 -3.00 9.87
CA LEU A 319 -24.66 -2.49 8.90
C LEU A 319 -24.08 -3.65 8.10
N TYR A 320 -24.23 -3.58 6.78
CA TYR A 320 -23.65 -4.52 5.83
C TYR A 320 -22.67 -3.78 4.93
N ILE A 321 -21.45 -4.31 4.76
CA ILE A 321 -20.40 -3.68 3.96
C ILE A 321 -19.72 -4.72 3.08
N VAL A 322 -19.60 -4.38 1.80
CA VAL A 322 -18.64 -4.97 0.87
C VAL A 322 -17.47 -4.01 0.73
N GLN A 323 -16.27 -4.48 1.07
CA GLN A 323 -15.04 -3.70 1.05
C GLN A 323 -14.17 -4.04 -0.16
N GLU A 324 -13.77 -3.02 -0.92
CA GLU A 324 -12.68 -3.13 -1.90
C GLU A 324 -11.34 -3.19 -1.15
N SER A 325 -10.75 -4.38 -1.02
CA SER A 325 -9.54 -4.58 -0.19
C SER A 325 -8.21 -4.51 -0.96
N GLY A 326 -8.27 -4.15 -2.24
CA GLY A 326 -7.13 -4.17 -3.15
C GLY A 326 -6.55 -5.58 -3.36
N SER A 327 -5.39 -5.64 -4.00
CA SER A 327 -4.69 -6.88 -4.35
C SER A 327 -3.91 -7.51 -3.20
N ASN A 328 -3.94 -6.94 -1.99
CA ASN A 328 -3.13 -7.42 -0.86
C ASN A 328 -3.95 -7.55 0.44
N GLY A 329 -5.27 -7.40 0.36
CA GLY A 329 -6.19 -7.54 1.50
C GLY A 329 -6.11 -6.46 2.59
N GLY A 330 -5.26 -5.44 2.42
CA GLY A 330 -4.96 -4.43 3.44
C GLY A 330 -5.58 -3.04 3.22
N GLY A 331 -6.13 -2.77 2.03
CA GLY A 331 -6.50 -1.42 1.58
C GLY A 331 -5.32 -0.57 1.14
#